data_AF-A0A7C4Q599-F1
#
_entry.id   AF-A0A7C4Q599-F1
#
_cell.length_a   1.000
_cell.length_b   1.000
_cell.length_c   1.000
_cell.angle_alpha   90.00
_cell.angle_beta   90.00
_cell.angle_gamma   90.00
#
_symmetry.space_group_name_H-M   'P 1'
#
loop_
_entity.id
_entity.type
_entity.pdbx_description
1 polymer ?
#
loop_
_entity_poly.entity_id
_entity_poly.type
_entity_poly.pdbx_seq_one_letter_code
_entity_poly.pdbx_strand_id
1 'polypeptide(L)'
;MVVFDYPPLDWSVNAERIKETGCVGVLQESCSELIALGCDEISPPRFYTGGLMPSYAIGECIHQGNNPPNPAYFKKPAGLDSRYRSYIVFYEDDYRLVIKRTEFREIFAPVESADEALSYAMAMTSLTADFNIAPNANREYLAGVIEETHVEETPAGYVVHLFDSDHRMGCDTHEFFAVRVLVTQSGEVSELSREKIYTSYACFDFDGLTLDQE
;
A
#
# COMPACT_ATOMS: atom_id res chain seq x y z
N MET A 1 -15.81 -4.17 23.85
CA MET A 1 -15.45 -3.69 22.50
C MET A 1 -16.69 -3.74 21.64
N VAL A 2 -16.99 -2.65 20.94
CA VAL A 2 -18.05 -2.56 19.91
C VAL A 2 -17.32 -2.31 18.58
N VAL A 3 -17.81 -2.92 17.49
CA VAL A 3 -17.22 -2.89 16.15
C VAL A 3 -18.31 -2.45 15.16
N PHE A 4 -17.97 -1.57 14.22
CA PHE A 4 -18.83 -1.13 13.12
C PHE A 4 -18.33 -1.75 11.80
N ASP A 5 -19.24 -2.40 11.07
CA ASP A 5 -18.96 -3.26 9.90
C ASP A 5 -19.11 -2.49 8.57
N TYR A 6 -18.16 -2.69 7.65
CA TYR A 6 -18.14 -2.11 6.31
C TYR A 6 -17.77 -3.17 5.24
N PRO A 7 -18.30 -3.05 4.00
CA PRO A 7 -18.09 -4.08 2.98
C PRO A 7 -16.59 -4.23 2.60
N PRO A 8 -16.09 -5.47 2.42
CA PRO A 8 -14.68 -5.70 2.12
C PRO A 8 -14.31 -5.34 0.68
N LEU A 9 -13.01 -5.12 0.45
CA LEU A 9 -12.44 -4.83 -0.87
C LEU A 9 -12.28 -6.09 -1.73
N ASP A 10 -12.49 -5.94 -3.04
CA ASP A 10 -12.19 -6.98 -4.04
C ASP A 10 -10.72 -6.92 -4.49
N TRP A 11 -9.85 -7.57 -3.73
CA TRP A 11 -8.41 -7.60 -4.00
C TRP A 11 -8.01 -8.28 -5.33
N SER A 12 -8.92 -8.99 -5.99
CA SER A 12 -8.61 -9.65 -7.27
C SER A 12 -8.22 -8.63 -8.35
N VAL A 13 -8.75 -7.40 -8.26
CA VAL A 13 -8.47 -6.28 -9.19
C VAL A 13 -6.98 -5.96 -9.32
N ASN A 14 -6.21 -6.08 -8.23
CA ASN A 14 -4.76 -5.82 -8.26
C ASN A 14 -4.04 -6.79 -9.20
N ALA A 15 -4.44 -8.06 -9.18
CA ALA A 15 -3.83 -9.07 -10.02
C ALA A 15 -4.35 -8.99 -11.47
N GLU A 16 -5.62 -8.66 -11.66
CA GLU A 16 -6.23 -8.54 -12.99
C GLU A 16 -5.59 -7.42 -13.81
N ARG A 17 -5.48 -6.21 -13.26
CA ARG A 17 -4.90 -5.05 -13.97
C ARG A 17 -3.48 -5.30 -14.45
N ILE A 18 -2.64 -5.96 -13.66
CA ILE A 18 -1.26 -6.25 -14.08
C ILE A 18 -1.25 -7.42 -15.08
N LYS A 19 -2.13 -8.41 -14.96
CA LYS A 19 -2.21 -9.50 -15.94
C LYS A 19 -2.56 -9.00 -17.34
N GLU A 20 -3.38 -7.97 -17.45
CA GLU A 20 -3.73 -7.34 -18.73
C GLU A 20 -2.50 -6.77 -19.46
N THR A 21 -1.42 -6.49 -18.73
CA THR A 21 -0.16 -6.00 -19.30
C THR A 21 0.68 -7.09 -19.96
N GLY A 22 0.38 -8.37 -19.69
CA GLY A 22 1.12 -9.52 -20.21
C GLY A 22 2.46 -9.82 -19.52
N CYS A 23 2.93 -8.97 -18.60
CA CYS A 23 4.21 -9.14 -17.90
C CYS A 23 4.01 -9.24 -16.38
N VAL A 24 3.81 -10.47 -15.88
CA VAL A 24 3.57 -10.78 -14.47
C VAL A 24 4.42 -11.98 -14.03
N GLY A 25 4.87 -11.96 -12.76
CA GLY A 25 5.76 -12.96 -12.21
C GLY A 25 7.18 -12.78 -12.75
N VAL A 26 7.93 -13.86 -12.86
CA VAL A 26 9.30 -13.83 -13.38
C VAL A 26 9.28 -13.44 -14.86
N LEU A 27 9.95 -12.33 -15.17
CA LEU A 27 9.91 -11.74 -16.50
C LEU A 27 10.65 -12.61 -17.52
N GLN A 28 10.08 -12.67 -18.73
CA GLN A 28 10.66 -13.33 -19.89
C GLN A 28 11.24 -12.28 -20.84
N GLU A 29 12.06 -12.70 -21.81
CA GLU A 29 12.67 -11.79 -22.81
C GLU A 29 11.66 -10.92 -23.58
N SER A 30 10.41 -11.36 -23.68
CA SER A 30 9.31 -10.59 -24.28
C SER A 30 8.93 -9.33 -23.50
N CYS A 31 9.33 -9.22 -22.23
CA CYS A 31 9.11 -8.08 -21.34
C CYS A 31 10.36 -7.18 -21.28
N SER A 32 10.99 -6.96 -22.43
CA SER A 32 12.31 -6.32 -22.54
C SER A 32 12.37 -4.91 -21.93
N GLU A 33 11.28 -4.13 -22.01
CA GLU A 33 11.20 -2.78 -21.47
C GLU A 33 11.27 -2.77 -19.94
N LEU A 34 10.50 -3.65 -19.28
CA LEU A 34 10.56 -3.84 -17.83
C LEU A 34 11.92 -4.39 -17.36
N ILE A 35 12.51 -5.31 -18.13
CA ILE A 35 13.86 -5.83 -17.86
C ILE A 35 14.90 -4.70 -17.98
N ALA A 36 14.76 -3.82 -18.97
CA ALA A 36 15.65 -2.67 -19.15
C ALA A 36 15.52 -1.65 -18.00
N LEU A 37 14.36 -1.54 -17.37
CA LEU A 37 14.14 -0.77 -16.14
C LEU A 37 14.72 -1.45 -14.88
N GLY A 38 15.17 -2.70 -15.00
CA GLY A 38 15.83 -3.46 -13.95
C GLY A 38 14.92 -4.42 -13.18
N CYS A 39 13.69 -4.65 -13.67
CA CYS A 39 12.79 -5.64 -13.08
C CYS A 39 13.20 -7.06 -13.48
N ASP A 40 13.25 -7.98 -12.52
CA ASP A 40 13.37 -9.42 -12.77
C ASP A 40 12.01 -10.11 -12.58
N GLU A 41 11.16 -9.56 -11.72
CA GLU A 41 9.84 -10.06 -11.40
C GLU A 41 8.84 -8.89 -11.20
N ILE A 42 7.60 -9.06 -11.63
CA ILE A 42 6.49 -8.15 -11.33
C ILE A 42 5.45 -8.86 -10.46
N SER A 43 5.12 -8.28 -9.32
CA SER A 43 4.05 -8.75 -8.44
C SER A 43 2.96 -7.71 -8.21
N PRO A 44 1.74 -8.10 -7.82
CA PRO A 44 0.74 -7.16 -7.33
C PRO A 44 1.27 -6.33 -6.14
N PRO A 45 0.94 -5.03 -6.07
CA PRO A 45 1.30 -4.21 -4.91
C PRO A 45 0.52 -4.66 -3.68
N ARG A 46 1.07 -4.35 -2.50
CA ARG A 46 0.49 -4.68 -1.19
C ARG A 46 -0.59 -3.71 -0.71
N PHE A 47 -0.97 -2.74 -1.53
CA PHE A 47 -2.09 -1.83 -1.29
C PHE A 47 -3.18 -2.04 -2.32
N TYR A 48 -4.43 -1.69 -1.99
CA TYR A 48 -5.56 -1.87 -2.89
C TYR A 48 -5.52 -0.84 -4.03
N THR A 49 -5.56 -1.30 -5.28
CA THR A 49 -5.52 -0.42 -6.48
C THR A 49 -6.89 -0.14 -7.07
N GLY A 50 -7.92 -0.90 -6.68
CA GLY A 50 -9.21 -0.89 -7.35
C GLY A 50 -9.93 0.45 -7.37
N GLY A 51 -9.70 1.30 -6.37
CA GLY A 51 -10.25 2.66 -6.31
C GLY A 51 -9.43 3.70 -7.06
N LEU A 52 -8.16 3.43 -7.42
CA LEU A 52 -7.31 4.43 -8.07
C LEU A 52 -7.87 4.85 -9.43
N MET A 53 -7.92 6.17 -9.64
CA MET A 53 -8.26 6.80 -10.90
C MET A 53 -7.11 7.73 -11.34
N PRO A 54 -6.71 7.71 -12.63
CA PRO A 54 -7.10 6.77 -13.66
C PRO A 54 -6.74 5.31 -13.30
N SER A 55 -7.45 4.33 -13.87
CA SER A 55 -7.32 2.92 -13.50
C SER A 55 -6.08 2.22 -14.09
N TYR A 56 -4.94 2.92 -14.11
CA TYR A 56 -3.68 2.38 -14.61
C TYR A 56 -3.25 1.15 -13.82
N ALA A 57 -2.61 0.20 -14.51
CA ALA A 57 -1.99 -0.92 -13.84
C ALA A 57 -0.79 -0.42 -13.03
N ILE A 58 -0.62 -0.97 -11.83
CA ILE A 58 0.53 -0.71 -10.96
C ILE A 58 1.03 -2.05 -10.48
N GLY A 59 2.32 -2.30 -10.63
CA GLY A 59 3.00 -3.48 -10.10
C GLY A 59 4.14 -3.11 -9.16
N GLU A 60 4.55 -4.06 -8.35
CA GLU A 60 5.81 -4.00 -7.64
C GLU A 60 6.88 -4.70 -8.50
N CYS A 61 7.88 -3.93 -8.90
CA CYS A 61 9.04 -4.38 -9.64
C CYS A 61 10.10 -4.87 -8.66
N ILE A 62 10.43 -6.16 -8.75
CA ILE A 62 11.39 -6.84 -7.87
C ILE A 62 12.65 -7.14 -8.67
N HIS A 63 13.79 -6.75 -8.10
CA HIS A 63 15.14 -6.99 -8.62
C HIS A 63 15.92 -7.91 -7.67
N GLN A 64 16.43 -9.02 -8.21
CA GLN A 64 17.15 -10.06 -7.47
C GLN A 64 18.65 -9.79 -7.29
N GLY A 65 19.21 -8.85 -8.05
CA GLY A 65 20.64 -8.54 -7.97
C GLY A 65 21.07 -7.88 -6.65
N ASN A 66 22.37 -7.96 -6.39
CA ASN A 66 22.98 -7.42 -5.16
C ASN A 66 23.10 -5.89 -5.14
N ASN A 67 22.89 -5.23 -6.28
CA ASN A 67 22.94 -3.78 -6.40
C ASN A 67 21.62 -3.29 -7.02
N PRO A 68 21.09 -2.14 -6.62
CA PRO A 68 19.89 -1.59 -7.24
C PRO A 68 20.19 -1.18 -8.69
N PRO A 69 19.30 -1.47 -9.66
CA PRO A 69 19.45 -1.00 -11.04
C PRO A 69 19.49 0.53 -11.11
N ASN A 70 18.65 1.18 -10.29
CA ASN A 70 18.65 2.61 -10.07
C ASN A 70 18.49 2.90 -8.56
N PRO A 71 19.56 3.34 -7.86
CA PRO A 71 19.51 3.61 -6.42
C PRO A 71 18.49 4.67 -5.99
N ALA A 72 18.07 5.56 -6.92
CA ALA A 72 17.08 6.59 -6.62
C ALA A 72 15.64 6.04 -6.63
N TYR A 73 15.39 4.93 -7.32
CA TYR A 73 14.04 4.37 -7.51
C TYR A 73 13.83 3.00 -6.87
N PHE A 74 14.92 2.28 -6.60
CA PHE A 74 14.88 0.96 -6.00
C PHE A 74 15.32 1.01 -4.54
N LYS A 75 14.45 0.49 -3.67
CA LYS A 75 14.69 0.39 -2.23
C LYS A 75 14.72 -1.06 -1.80
N LYS A 76 15.37 -1.30 -0.67
CA LYS A 76 15.30 -2.58 0.02
C LYS A 76 14.37 -2.41 1.21
N PRO A 77 13.17 -3.03 1.21
CA PRO A 77 12.31 -3.02 2.38
C PRO A 77 13.00 -3.62 3.60
N ALA A 78 12.54 -3.25 4.79
CA ALA A 78 13.03 -3.86 6.02
C ALA A 78 12.65 -5.35 6.10
N GLY A 79 13.46 -6.13 6.81
CA GLY A 79 13.24 -7.55 7.04
C GLY A 79 14.21 -8.47 6.30
N LEU A 80 13.78 -9.70 6.06
CA LEU A 80 14.61 -10.79 5.53
C LEU A 80 14.74 -10.81 4.01
N ASP A 81 13.89 -10.06 3.28
CA ASP A 81 13.95 -10.03 1.82
C ASP A 81 15.08 -9.10 1.39
N SER A 82 16.12 -9.68 0.79
CA SER A 82 17.30 -8.91 0.40
C SER A 82 17.15 -8.18 -0.94
N ARG A 83 16.05 -8.40 -1.65
CA ARG A 83 15.81 -7.91 -3.02
C ARG A 83 15.43 -6.44 -3.04
N TYR A 84 15.81 -5.78 -4.11
CA TYR A 84 15.45 -4.40 -4.36
C TYR A 84 14.07 -4.32 -5.01
N ARG A 85 13.29 -3.32 -4.63
CA ARG A 85 11.89 -3.15 -5.04
C ARG A 85 11.62 -1.71 -5.42
N SER A 86 10.73 -1.52 -6.39
CA SER A 86 10.15 -0.24 -6.82
C SER A 86 8.70 -0.47 -7.23
N TYR A 87 7.89 0.58 -7.38
CA TYR A 87 6.64 0.44 -8.13
C TYR A 87 6.84 0.77 -9.60
N ILE A 88 6.08 0.12 -10.46
CA ILE A 88 5.96 0.43 -11.87
C ILE A 88 4.50 0.76 -12.18
N VAL A 89 4.27 1.87 -12.87
CA VAL A 89 2.96 2.25 -13.39
C VAL A 89 2.99 2.13 -14.91
N PHE A 90 1.93 1.55 -15.46
CA PHE A 90 1.70 1.44 -16.89
C PHE A 90 0.91 2.67 -17.34
N TYR A 91 1.62 3.67 -17.84
CA TYR A 91 1.13 5.02 -18.08
C TYR A 91 1.25 5.35 -19.57
N GLU A 92 0.12 5.61 -20.25
CA GLU A 92 0.08 6.08 -21.65
C GLU A 92 1.03 5.32 -22.61
N ASP A 93 0.93 3.99 -22.62
CA ASP A 93 1.75 3.06 -23.42
C ASP A 93 3.25 2.97 -23.05
N ASP A 94 3.65 3.52 -21.89
CA ASP A 94 5.02 3.41 -21.35
C ASP A 94 5.03 2.91 -19.89
N TYR A 95 6.21 2.51 -19.44
CA TYR A 95 6.49 2.01 -18.10
C TYR A 95 7.24 3.06 -17.28
N ARG A 96 6.62 3.56 -16.21
CA ARG A 96 7.26 4.52 -15.32
C ARG A 96 7.54 3.92 -13.95
N LEU A 97 8.80 3.97 -13.52
CA LEU A 97 9.16 3.73 -12.12
C LEU A 97 8.57 4.83 -11.25
N VAL A 98 7.91 4.45 -10.17
CA VAL A 98 7.28 5.36 -9.22
C VAL A 98 7.67 4.90 -7.82
N ILE A 99 8.51 5.67 -7.16
CA ILE A 99 8.78 5.45 -5.73
C ILE A 99 8.50 6.69 -4.91
N LYS A 100 8.40 7.87 -5.53
CA LYS A 100 8.21 9.11 -4.82
C LYS A 100 6.73 9.43 -4.71
N ARG A 101 6.32 9.94 -3.56
CA ARG A 101 4.95 10.43 -3.34
C ARG A 101 4.56 11.53 -4.31
N THR A 102 5.51 12.37 -4.69
CA THR A 102 5.32 13.46 -5.67
C THR A 102 4.92 12.92 -7.03
N GLU A 103 5.61 11.88 -7.52
CA GLU A 103 5.31 11.21 -8.80
C GLU A 103 3.99 10.44 -8.74
N PHE A 104 3.73 9.76 -7.64
CA PHE A 104 2.46 9.05 -7.45
C PHE A 104 1.28 10.03 -7.50
N ARG A 105 1.41 11.18 -6.84
CA ARG A 105 0.43 12.27 -6.87
C ARG A 105 0.25 12.87 -8.27
N GLU A 106 1.32 13.03 -9.04
CA GLU A 106 1.22 13.52 -10.43
C GLU A 106 0.36 12.62 -11.32
N ILE A 107 0.30 11.31 -11.01
CA ILE A 107 -0.40 10.32 -11.83
C ILE A 107 -1.85 10.11 -11.36
N PHE A 108 -2.07 10.04 -10.03
CA PHE A 108 -3.34 9.61 -9.44
C PHE A 108 -4.09 10.73 -8.68
N ALA A 109 -3.69 11.99 -8.85
CA ALA A 109 -4.49 13.14 -8.41
C ALA A 109 -5.13 13.82 -9.64
N PRO A 110 -6.28 14.49 -9.50
CA PRO A 110 -7.03 14.74 -8.26
C PRO A 110 -7.74 13.50 -7.70
N VAL A 111 -7.95 13.48 -6.37
CA VAL A 111 -8.74 12.46 -5.69
C VAL A 111 -10.18 12.95 -5.54
N GLU A 112 -11.13 12.27 -6.18
CA GLU A 112 -12.51 12.75 -6.36
C GLU A 112 -13.58 11.83 -5.76
N SER A 113 -13.19 10.70 -5.15
CA SER A 113 -14.12 9.78 -4.52
C SER A 113 -13.58 9.11 -3.26
N ALA A 114 -14.48 8.55 -2.45
CA ALA A 114 -14.13 7.81 -1.25
C ALA A 114 -13.32 6.54 -1.55
N ASP A 115 -13.72 5.78 -2.57
CA ASP A 115 -13.01 4.56 -2.99
C ASP A 115 -11.59 4.87 -3.47
N GLU A 116 -11.44 5.95 -4.21
CA GLU A 116 -10.15 6.45 -4.65
C GLU A 116 -9.29 6.89 -3.47
N ALA A 117 -9.85 7.66 -2.54
CA ALA A 117 -9.14 8.10 -1.35
C ALA A 117 -8.63 6.93 -0.51
N LEU A 118 -9.40 5.84 -0.38
CA LEU A 118 -8.97 4.63 0.33
C LEU A 118 -7.75 4.00 -0.35
N SER A 119 -7.84 3.71 -1.65
CA SER A 119 -6.74 3.18 -2.43
C SER A 119 -5.50 4.07 -2.38
N TYR A 120 -5.69 5.38 -2.55
CA TYR A 120 -4.65 6.39 -2.57
C TYR A 120 -3.95 6.52 -1.21
N ALA A 121 -4.71 6.53 -0.11
CA ALA A 121 -4.17 6.56 1.24
C ALA A 121 -3.29 5.35 1.53
N MET A 122 -3.75 4.14 1.19
CA MET A 122 -2.98 2.91 1.38
C MET A 122 -1.65 2.95 0.61
N ALA A 123 -1.67 3.40 -0.65
CA ALA A 123 -0.45 3.55 -1.46
C ALA A 123 0.54 4.57 -0.87
N MET A 124 0.03 5.73 -0.44
CA MET A 124 0.85 6.84 0.05
C MET A 124 1.42 6.63 1.46
N THR A 125 0.80 5.77 2.26
CA THR A 125 1.12 5.61 3.68
C THR A 125 1.60 4.21 4.06
N SER A 126 1.45 3.22 3.17
CA SER A 126 1.64 1.78 3.45
C SER A 126 0.76 1.19 4.55
N LEU A 127 -0.21 1.96 5.04
CA LEU A 127 -1.20 1.49 6.00
C LEU A 127 -2.16 0.50 5.33
N THR A 128 -2.73 -0.39 6.14
CA THR A 128 -3.57 -1.49 5.64
C THR A 128 -5.03 -1.30 6.03
N ALA A 129 -5.92 -1.86 5.22
CA ALA A 129 -7.34 -1.88 5.50
C ALA A 129 -7.73 -3.16 6.26
N ASP A 130 -8.61 -3.05 7.24
CA ASP A 130 -9.20 -4.20 7.96
C ASP A 130 -10.71 -3.99 8.09
N PHE A 131 -11.46 -4.89 7.46
CA PHE A 131 -12.94 -4.91 7.38
C PHE A 131 -13.53 -6.12 8.13
N ASN A 132 -12.74 -6.76 9.00
CA ASN A 132 -13.20 -7.94 9.72
C ASN A 132 -12.59 -8.01 11.12
N ILE A 133 -12.83 -6.96 11.90
CA ILE A 133 -12.29 -6.85 13.26
C ILE A 133 -13.23 -7.57 14.22
N ALA A 134 -13.06 -8.88 14.35
CA ALA A 134 -13.76 -9.65 15.36
C ALA A 134 -13.03 -9.63 16.72
N PRO A 135 -13.76 -9.62 17.87
CA PRO A 135 -13.17 -9.86 19.18
C PRO A 135 -12.33 -11.15 19.19
N ASN A 136 -11.13 -11.07 19.77
CA ASN A 136 -10.15 -12.15 19.75
C ASN A 136 -9.50 -12.27 21.12
N ALA A 137 -9.61 -13.42 21.75
CA ALA A 137 -9.09 -13.66 23.10
C ALA A 137 -7.55 -13.60 23.20
N ASN A 138 -6.85 -13.70 22.08
CA ASN A 138 -5.39 -13.61 22.02
C ASN A 138 -4.88 -12.16 21.87
N ARG A 139 -5.78 -11.17 21.83
CA ARG A 139 -5.45 -9.75 21.74
C ARG A 139 -5.75 -9.07 23.08
N GLU A 140 -4.82 -8.23 23.54
CA GLU A 140 -5.04 -7.34 24.66
C GLU A 140 -5.57 -6.01 24.13
N TYR A 141 -6.89 -5.81 24.22
CA TYR A 141 -7.54 -4.59 23.74
C TYR A 141 -7.31 -3.42 24.69
N LEU A 142 -6.83 -2.31 24.11
CA LEU A 142 -6.53 -1.08 24.82
C LEU A 142 -7.58 0.01 24.53
N ALA A 143 -8.22 -0.05 23.37
CA ALA A 143 -9.31 0.84 22.99
C ALA A 143 -10.69 0.27 23.37
N GLY A 144 -11.62 1.15 23.74
CA GLY A 144 -13.01 0.77 24.07
C GLY A 144 -13.87 0.45 22.84
N VAL A 145 -13.57 1.11 21.72
CA VAL A 145 -14.22 0.99 20.42
C VAL A 145 -13.13 0.92 19.36
N ILE A 146 -13.29 0.04 18.38
CA ILE A 146 -12.44 -0.02 17.20
C ILE A 146 -13.37 0.03 15.99
N GLU A 147 -13.19 1.03 15.15
CA GLU A 147 -13.93 1.18 13.90
C GLU A 147 -13.15 0.52 12.78
N GLU A 148 -13.80 -0.31 11.97
CA GLU A 148 -13.19 -0.91 10.79
C GLU A 148 -12.86 0.14 9.73
N THR A 149 -12.13 -0.27 8.70
CA THR A 149 -11.79 0.63 7.60
C THR A 149 -13.03 1.20 6.94
N HIS A 150 -13.05 2.53 6.84
CA HIS A 150 -14.05 3.29 6.12
C HIS A 150 -13.51 4.66 5.74
N VAL A 151 -14.31 5.41 4.99
CA VAL A 151 -13.97 6.75 4.51
C VAL A 151 -15.09 7.71 4.86
N GLU A 152 -14.74 8.83 5.47
CA GLU A 152 -15.62 9.96 5.74
C GLU A 152 -15.33 11.08 4.74
N GLU A 153 -16.35 11.57 4.04
CA GLU A 153 -16.22 12.78 3.22
C GLU A 153 -16.34 14.03 4.09
N THR A 154 -15.41 14.97 3.90
CA THR A 154 -15.35 16.22 4.64
C THR A 154 -15.11 17.40 3.69
N PRO A 155 -15.35 18.65 4.12
CA PRO A 155 -15.01 19.82 3.29
C PRO A 155 -13.52 19.95 2.94
N ALA A 156 -12.63 19.26 3.67
CA ALA A 156 -11.18 19.30 3.44
C ALA A 156 -10.69 18.17 2.52
N GLY A 157 -11.56 17.22 2.14
CA GLY A 157 -11.22 15.98 1.45
C GLY A 157 -11.79 14.77 2.18
N TYR A 158 -11.06 13.66 2.17
CA TYR A 158 -11.52 12.38 2.69
C TYR A 158 -10.72 11.98 3.93
N VAL A 159 -11.39 11.60 5.00
CA VAL A 159 -10.73 10.99 6.17
C VAL A 159 -10.87 9.47 6.06
N VAL A 160 -9.74 8.80 5.87
CA VAL A 160 -9.65 7.35 5.70
C VAL A 160 -9.19 6.73 7.01
N HIS A 161 -9.90 5.71 7.48
CA HIS A 161 -9.53 4.94 8.67
C HIS A 161 -8.79 3.66 8.27
N LEU A 162 -7.52 3.58 8.64
CA LEU A 162 -6.62 2.48 8.30
C LEU A 162 -5.92 1.95 9.54
N PHE A 163 -5.14 0.88 9.36
CA PHE A 163 -4.44 0.20 10.43
C PHE A 163 -2.95 0.10 10.17
N ASP A 164 -2.20 0.08 11.27
CA ASP A 164 -0.76 -0.02 11.28
C ASP A 164 -0.26 -1.01 12.35
N SER A 165 1.02 -1.37 12.26
CA SER A 165 1.73 -2.10 13.32
C SER A 165 2.98 -1.33 13.77
N ASP A 166 3.70 -1.84 14.76
CA ASP A 166 4.97 -1.24 15.23
C ASP A 166 6.16 -1.48 14.27
N HIS A 167 5.95 -2.20 13.15
CA HIS A 167 6.96 -2.58 12.14
C HIS A 167 8.23 -3.24 12.70
N ARG A 168 8.20 -3.70 13.96
CA ARG A 168 9.36 -4.33 14.56
C ARG A 168 9.46 -5.76 14.01
N MET A 169 10.63 -6.13 13.49
CA MET A 169 10.83 -7.46 12.91
C MET A 169 10.99 -8.53 13.99
N GLY A 170 10.66 -9.77 13.64
CA GLY A 170 10.74 -10.93 14.52
C GLY A 170 9.39 -11.30 15.14
N CYS A 171 9.42 -12.32 16.00
CA CYS A 171 8.25 -12.83 16.69
C CYS A 171 8.21 -12.32 18.14
N ASP A 172 7.32 -11.38 18.43
CA ASP A 172 7.14 -10.82 19.76
C ASP A 172 5.68 -10.34 19.95
N THR A 173 5.39 -9.73 21.10
CA THR A 173 4.19 -8.92 21.28
C THR A 173 4.35 -7.61 20.52
N HIS A 174 3.49 -7.39 19.52
CA HIS A 174 3.47 -6.20 18.68
C HIS A 174 2.30 -5.29 19.04
N GLU A 175 2.51 -4.00 18.82
CA GLU A 175 1.50 -2.97 18.95
C GLU A 175 0.78 -2.77 17.62
N PHE A 176 -0.54 -2.65 17.68
CA PHE A 176 -1.38 -2.39 16.51
C PHE A 176 -2.12 -1.07 16.71
N PHE A 177 -2.25 -0.30 15.64
CA PHE A 177 -2.76 1.05 15.67
C PHE A 177 -3.94 1.23 14.72
N ALA A 178 -4.93 2.01 15.13
CA ALA A 178 -5.88 2.66 14.24
C ALA A 178 -5.33 4.04 13.87
N VAL A 179 -5.36 4.36 12.59
CA VAL A 179 -4.78 5.58 12.03
C VAL A 179 -5.83 6.28 11.17
N ARG A 180 -6.04 7.56 11.44
CA ARG A 180 -6.93 8.42 10.64
C ARG A 180 -6.06 9.26 9.72
N VAL A 181 -6.31 9.17 8.42
CA VAL A 181 -5.52 9.86 7.39
C VAL A 181 -6.42 10.79 6.61
N LEU A 182 -6.04 12.06 6.50
CA LEU A 182 -6.68 13.00 5.59
C LEU A 182 -6.04 12.89 4.21
N VAL A 183 -6.86 12.67 3.19
CA VAL A 183 -6.51 12.78 1.77
C VAL A 183 -7.25 13.96 1.19
N THR A 184 -6.51 14.99 0.77
CA THR A 184 -7.08 16.15 0.09
C THR A 184 -7.37 15.85 -1.38
N GLN A 185 -8.23 16.62 -2.03
CA GLN A 185 -8.49 16.48 -3.48
C GLN A 185 -7.23 16.70 -4.33
N SER A 186 -6.28 17.50 -3.87
CA SER A 186 -4.99 17.70 -4.56
C SER A 186 -4.00 16.54 -4.36
N GLY A 187 -4.38 15.49 -3.60
CA GLY A 187 -3.53 14.33 -3.33
C GLY A 187 -2.49 14.53 -2.23
N GLU A 188 -2.61 15.59 -1.41
CA GLU A 188 -1.85 15.71 -0.15
C GLU A 188 -2.41 14.74 0.89
N VAL A 189 -1.51 14.09 1.63
CA VAL A 189 -1.84 13.07 2.63
C VAL A 189 -1.22 13.42 3.96
N SER A 190 -2.03 13.44 5.03
CA SER A 190 -1.55 13.69 6.39
C SER A 190 -2.21 12.78 7.42
N GLU A 191 -1.43 12.32 8.40
CA GLU A 191 -1.95 11.60 9.56
C GLU A 191 -2.64 12.60 10.51
N LEU A 192 -3.92 12.39 10.79
CA LEU A 192 -4.69 13.19 11.75
C LEU A 192 -4.55 12.66 13.18
N SER A 193 -4.51 11.34 13.33
CA SER A 193 -4.36 10.68 14.62
C SER A 193 -3.89 9.24 14.46
N ARG A 194 -3.17 8.76 15.47
CA ARG A 194 -2.76 7.36 15.64
C ARG A 194 -3.06 6.93 17.07
N GLU A 195 -3.88 5.91 17.21
CA GLU A 195 -4.27 5.33 18.49
C GLU A 195 -3.87 3.87 18.55
N LYS A 196 -3.24 3.47 19.66
CA LYS A 196 -2.93 2.06 19.90
C LYS A 196 -4.20 1.34 20.33
N ILE A 197 -4.65 0.37 19.53
CA ILE A 197 -5.94 -0.29 19.72
C ILE A 197 -5.84 -1.62 20.46
N TYR A 198 -4.77 -2.38 20.22
CA TYR A 198 -4.48 -3.61 20.94
C TYR A 198 -3.01 -4.01 20.82
N THR A 199 -2.59 -4.97 21.64
CA THR A 199 -1.34 -5.71 21.44
C THR A 199 -1.65 -7.19 21.16
N SER A 200 -0.79 -7.84 20.40
CA SER A 200 -0.91 -9.27 20.08
C SER A 200 0.45 -9.86 19.78
N TYR A 201 0.66 -11.14 20.11
CA TYR A 201 1.80 -11.88 19.59
C TYR A 201 1.65 -12.02 18.07
N ALA A 202 2.69 -11.65 17.33
CA ALA A 202 2.76 -11.78 15.87
C ALA A 202 4.22 -11.99 15.45
N CYS A 203 4.43 -12.39 14.20
CA CYS A 203 5.76 -12.50 13.60
C CYS A 203 5.80 -11.65 12.34
N PHE A 204 6.73 -10.69 12.28
CA PHE A 204 6.98 -9.89 11.08
C PHE A 204 8.37 -10.20 10.53
N ASP A 205 8.41 -10.85 9.37
CA ASP A 205 9.66 -11.18 8.66
C ASP A 205 10.02 -10.15 7.59
N PHE A 206 9.03 -9.37 7.12
CA PHE A 206 9.15 -8.45 6.01
C PHE A 206 8.26 -7.23 6.21
N ASP A 207 8.74 -6.08 5.80
CA ASP A 207 7.91 -4.90 5.62
C ASP A 207 7.41 -4.76 4.18
N GLY A 208 6.42 -3.89 3.97
CA GLY A 208 5.99 -3.46 2.65
C GLY A 208 6.99 -2.50 2.01
N LEU A 209 6.98 -2.41 0.67
CA LEU A 209 7.56 -1.26 -0.01
C LEU A 209 6.74 0.00 0.34
N THR A 210 7.41 1.13 0.54
CA THR A 210 6.77 2.40 0.86
C THR A 210 7.21 3.48 -0.12
N LEU A 211 6.34 4.46 -0.38
CA LEU A 211 6.70 5.61 -1.21
C LEU A 211 7.55 6.61 -0.42
N ASP A 212 8.65 7.07 -1.02
CA ASP A 212 9.57 8.09 -0.53
C ASP A 212 8.85 9.44 -0.38
N GLN A 213 9.17 10.18 0.69
CA GLN A 213 8.58 11.49 0.95
C GLN A 213 9.09 12.62 0.02
N GLU A 214 10.19 12.42 -0.71
CA GLU A 214 10.80 13.38 -1.64
C GLU A 214 10.72 12.91 -3.09
#